data_AF-A0A147BFA9-F1
#
_entry.id   AF-A0A147BFA9-F1
#
_cell.length_a   1.000
_cell.length_b   1.000
_cell.length_c   1.000
_cell.angle_alpha   90.00
_cell.angle_beta   90.00
_cell.angle_gamma   90.00
#
_symmetry.space_group_name_H-M   'P 1'
#
loop_
_entity.id
_entity.type
_entity.pdbx_description
1 polymer ?
#
loop_
_entity_poly.entity_id
_entity_poly.type
_entity_poly.pdbx_seq_one_letter_code
_entity_poly.pdbx_strand_id
1 'polypeptide(L)'
;MFACSAVPLFLALCILHLCDSAHSLGDVIYAINAGGEEHVDVHGIHYKRDPLFGKTGTASDYGKLLVIGRVPKSDHILYQTERYHTATFGYDIPVNKDGNYVLVLKFSEVYFDSPGRKVFDVTLNGQHAVITGLDIYNRVGRGVAHDERIPFVIKGNKLFVGNDESTHDGKIKVEFIKGYRDNPKINAIYVIRGTEKDLPPDLPPIEEAEEEQEEELETDVPMEAPQDPAAAEEAFGTPLPEPLHERRQQCPAAHLRGHWRLHPPALLPLQTLNCTLRNFTDCPQSAGAASMDCGIDLAWLVLCLLSLTGPSWTWLGFIRPSCA
;
A
#
# COMPACT_ATOMS: atom_id res chain seq x y z
N MET A 1 -59.99 18.32 -13.04
CA MET A 1 -58.79 18.60 -13.87
C MET A 1 -57.78 19.31 -12.97
N PHE A 2 -56.47 19.18 -13.21
CA PHE A 2 -55.32 19.59 -12.37
C PHE A 2 -54.75 18.52 -11.43
N ALA A 3 -54.15 17.47 -11.99
CA ALA A 3 -53.21 16.61 -11.25
C ALA A 3 -52.16 15.96 -12.17
N CYS A 4 -51.66 16.67 -13.20
CA CYS A 4 -50.80 16.06 -14.22
C CYS A 4 -49.45 16.77 -14.46
N SER A 5 -49.12 17.88 -13.77
CA SER A 5 -47.89 18.66 -14.07
C SER A 5 -46.79 18.58 -13.01
N ALA A 6 -46.98 17.86 -11.90
CA ALA A 6 -46.00 17.82 -10.81
C ALA A 6 -44.90 16.74 -10.99
N VAL A 7 -45.19 15.67 -11.74
CA VAL A 7 -44.26 14.55 -11.96
C VAL A 7 -42.95 14.96 -12.67
N PRO A 8 -42.95 15.74 -13.78
CA PRO A 8 -41.69 16.13 -14.43
C PRO A 8 -40.88 17.13 -13.60
N LEU A 9 -41.53 17.94 -12.75
CA LEU A 9 -40.85 18.89 -11.87
C LEU A 9 -40.14 18.17 -10.72
N PHE A 10 -40.77 17.14 -10.15
CA PHE A 10 -40.17 16.29 -9.10
C PHE A 10 -39.00 15.46 -9.65
N LEU A 11 -39.13 14.93 -10.87
CA LEU A 11 -38.03 14.18 -11.52
C LEU A 11 -36.83 15.10 -11.84
N ALA A 12 -37.07 16.34 -12.28
CA ALA A 12 -36.03 17.32 -12.53
C ALA A 12 -35.35 17.80 -11.24
N LEU A 13 -36.11 18.00 -10.15
CA LEU A 13 -35.56 18.29 -8.82
C LEU A 13 -34.76 17.12 -8.26
N CYS A 14 -35.19 15.87 -8.45
CA CYS A 14 -34.41 14.68 -8.10
C CYS A 14 -33.11 14.59 -8.90
N ILE A 15 -33.13 14.87 -10.21
CA ILE A 15 -31.92 14.87 -11.06
C ILE A 15 -30.96 16.02 -10.65
N LEU A 16 -31.48 17.20 -10.30
CA LEU A 16 -30.69 18.32 -9.78
C LEU A 16 -30.09 18.03 -8.40
N HIS A 17 -30.81 17.35 -7.51
CA HIS A 17 -30.30 16.90 -6.21
C HIS A 17 -29.33 15.71 -6.30
N LEU A 18 -29.44 14.86 -7.33
CA LEU A 18 -28.50 13.76 -7.59
C LEU A 18 -27.17 14.24 -8.21
N CYS A 19 -27.14 15.43 -8.83
CA CYS A 19 -25.94 16.00 -9.43
C CYS A 19 -25.07 16.79 -8.45
N ASP A 20 -25.60 17.16 -7.28
CA ASP A 20 -24.96 18.13 -6.37
C ASP A 20 -23.83 17.54 -5.50
N SER A 21 -23.49 16.26 -5.66
CA SER A 21 -22.43 15.61 -4.86
C SER A 21 -21.34 14.94 -5.69
N ALA A 22 -21.30 15.17 -7.01
CA ALA A 22 -20.14 14.81 -7.82
C ALA A 22 -18.99 15.78 -7.49
N HIS A 23 -18.32 15.53 -6.36
CA HIS A 23 -17.03 16.13 -6.09
C HIS A 23 -16.09 15.65 -7.19
N SER A 24 -15.76 16.55 -8.11
CA SER A 24 -14.73 16.27 -9.11
C SER A 24 -13.42 16.12 -8.35
N LEU A 25 -12.97 14.88 -8.16
CA LEU A 25 -11.61 14.64 -7.70
C LEU A 25 -10.64 15.33 -8.66
N GLY A 26 -9.54 15.85 -8.12
CA GLY A 26 -8.46 16.38 -8.93
C GLY A 26 -7.97 15.33 -9.95
N ASP A 27 -7.34 15.79 -11.03
CA ASP A 27 -6.85 14.89 -12.09
C ASP A 27 -5.77 13.96 -11.51
N VAL A 28 -6.09 12.68 -11.33
CA VAL A 28 -5.19 11.67 -10.76
C VAL A 28 -4.09 11.36 -11.78
N ILE A 29 -2.87 11.82 -11.52
CA ILE A 29 -1.75 11.63 -12.43
C ILE A 29 -1.03 10.29 -12.22
N TYR A 30 -1.07 9.79 -10.99
CA TYR A 30 -0.32 8.62 -10.57
C TYR A 30 -1.00 8.01 -9.35
N ALA A 31 -1.18 6.69 -9.34
CA ALA A 31 -1.70 5.96 -8.20
C ALA A 31 -1.19 4.52 -8.25
N ILE A 32 -0.65 4.02 -7.13
CA ILE A 32 -0.11 2.67 -6.99
C ILE A 32 -0.46 2.05 -5.64
N ASN A 33 -0.73 0.75 -5.66
CA ASN A 33 -0.85 -0.06 -4.45
C ASN A 33 0.48 -0.77 -4.20
N ALA A 34 1.23 -0.35 -3.17
CA ALA A 34 2.56 -0.86 -2.89
C ALA A 34 2.49 -2.25 -2.25
N GLY A 35 3.28 -3.18 -2.77
CA GLY A 35 3.28 -4.58 -2.38
C GLY A 35 2.04 -5.36 -2.81
N GLY A 36 1.09 -4.73 -3.49
CA GLY A 36 -0.20 -5.31 -3.86
C GLY A 36 -0.50 -5.28 -5.36
N GLU A 37 -1.66 -5.86 -5.68
CA GLU A 37 -2.26 -5.84 -7.02
C GLU A 37 -3.02 -4.54 -7.28
N GLU A 38 -3.43 -4.34 -8.53
CA GLU A 38 -4.27 -3.21 -8.95
C GLU A 38 -5.62 -3.17 -8.20
N HIS A 39 -6.08 -1.97 -7.85
CA HIS A 39 -7.31 -1.76 -7.09
C HIS A 39 -7.96 -0.40 -7.40
N VAL A 40 -9.29 -0.33 -7.35
CA VAL A 40 -10.06 0.93 -7.47
C VAL A 40 -10.73 1.19 -6.12
N ASP A 41 -10.47 2.36 -5.54
CA ASP A 41 -11.06 2.74 -4.24
C ASP A 41 -12.51 3.21 -4.36
N VAL A 42 -13.19 3.46 -3.22
CA VAL A 42 -14.58 3.94 -3.21
C VAL A 42 -14.77 5.31 -3.87
N HIS A 43 -13.70 6.08 -4.01
CA HIS A 43 -13.71 7.41 -4.62
C HIS A 43 -13.44 7.33 -6.14
N GLY A 44 -13.16 6.14 -6.69
CA GLY A 44 -12.89 5.93 -8.10
C GLY A 44 -11.42 6.15 -8.50
N ILE A 45 -10.50 6.30 -7.54
CA ILE A 45 -9.06 6.38 -7.81
C ILE A 45 -8.56 4.97 -8.16
N HIS A 46 -7.98 4.86 -9.35
CA HIS A 46 -7.45 3.60 -9.87
C HIS A 46 -5.97 3.43 -9.54
N TYR A 47 -5.67 2.66 -8.50
CA TYR A 47 -4.32 2.30 -8.07
C TYR A 47 -3.79 1.15 -8.90
N LYS A 48 -2.73 1.40 -9.67
CA LYS A 48 -2.04 0.36 -10.44
C LYS A 48 -1.27 -0.59 -9.52
N ARG A 49 -0.98 -1.79 -10.02
CA ARG A 49 -0.03 -2.72 -9.39
C ARG A 49 1.32 -2.03 -9.14
N ASP A 50 1.97 -2.40 -8.06
CA ASP A 50 3.30 -1.93 -7.70
C ASP A 50 4.36 -2.13 -8.82
N PRO A 51 4.96 -1.04 -9.34
CA PRO A 51 5.97 -1.11 -10.40
C PRO A 51 7.33 -1.69 -9.94
N LEU A 52 7.58 -1.72 -8.63
CA LEU A 52 8.80 -2.26 -8.01
C LEU A 52 8.68 -3.75 -7.67
N PHE A 53 7.54 -4.37 -7.96
CA PHE A 53 7.33 -5.80 -7.75
C PHE A 53 8.42 -6.63 -8.45
N GLY A 54 9.06 -7.53 -7.69
CA GLY A 54 10.17 -8.36 -8.16
C GLY A 54 11.50 -7.63 -8.44
N LYS A 55 11.61 -6.33 -8.12
CA LYS A 55 12.82 -5.53 -8.39
C LYS A 55 13.47 -5.00 -7.11
N THR A 56 12.74 -4.22 -6.32
CA THR A 56 13.29 -3.44 -5.21
C THR A 56 12.40 -3.54 -3.99
N GLY A 57 12.97 -3.85 -2.83
CA GLY A 57 12.23 -4.08 -1.59
C GLY A 57 11.39 -5.35 -1.60
N THR A 58 10.76 -5.62 -0.47
CA THR A 58 9.94 -6.80 -0.22
C THR A 58 8.47 -6.38 -0.16
N ALA A 59 7.63 -7.05 -0.95
CA ALA A 59 6.18 -6.96 -0.82
C ALA A 59 5.72 -7.81 0.37
N SER A 60 4.81 -7.28 1.17
CA SER A 60 4.23 -7.96 2.33
C SER A 60 2.72 -7.78 2.31
N ASP A 61 2.00 -8.84 2.64
CA ASP A 61 0.56 -8.84 2.83
C ASP A 61 0.15 -9.20 4.25
N TYR A 62 1.07 -9.03 5.20
CA TYR A 62 0.87 -9.31 6.63
C TYR A 62 -0.35 -8.57 7.20
N GLY A 63 -0.66 -7.38 6.66
CA GLY A 63 -1.82 -6.59 7.07
C GLY A 63 -3.17 -7.25 6.77
N LYS A 64 -3.24 -8.23 5.86
CA LYS A 64 -4.50 -8.95 5.55
C LYS A 64 -5.07 -9.71 6.74
N LEU A 65 -4.27 -9.98 7.77
CA LEU A 65 -4.71 -10.59 9.02
C LEU A 65 -5.56 -9.64 9.90
N LEU A 66 -5.56 -8.34 9.58
CA LEU A 66 -6.23 -7.31 10.36
C LEU A 66 -7.34 -6.64 9.56
N VAL A 67 -8.39 -6.25 10.27
CA VAL A 67 -9.35 -5.28 9.78
C VAL A 67 -8.73 -3.89 9.95
N ILE A 68 -8.70 -3.09 8.89
CA ILE A 68 -8.10 -1.75 8.95
C ILE A 68 -9.16 -0.74 9.41
N GLY A 69 -8.89 -0.04 10.51
CA GLY A 69 -9.75 1.01 11.04
C GLY A 69 -9.77 2.28 10.18
N ARG A 70 -10.82 3.09 10.32
CA ARG A 70 -11.05 4.38 9.63
C ARG A 70 -11.36 4.31 8.13
N VAL A 71 -11.42 3.12 7.52
CA VAL A 71 -11.64 2.95 6.08
C VAL A 71 -12.70 1.89 5.77
N PRO A 72 -13.46 2.03 4.66
CA PRO A 72 -14.44 1.02 4.25
C PRO A 72 -13.75 -0.28 3.86
N LYS A 73 -14.47 -1.41 4.02
CA LYS A 73 -13.93 -2.76 3.79
C LYS A 73 -13.37 -2.98 2.38
N SER A 74 -13.93 -2.30 1.37
CA SER A 74 -13.42 -2.37 -0.01
C SER A 74 -11.98 -1.89 -0.12
N ASP A 75 -11.61 -0.87 0.66
CA ASP A 75 -10.35 -0.13 0.53
C ASP A 75 -9.30 -0.64 1.53
N HIS A 76 -9.64 -1.63 2.37
CA HIS A 76 -8.71 -2.25 3.31
C HIS A 76 -7.45 -2.72 2.59
N ILE A 77 -7.58 -3.23 1.37
CA ILE A 77 -6.44 -3.73 0.60
C ILE A 77 -5.32 -2.69 0.42
N LEU A 78 -5.67 -1.40 0.27
CA LEU A 78 -4.70 -0.30 0.13
C LEU A 78 -3.87 -0.03 1.40
N TYR A 79 -4.27 -0.60 2.52
CA TYR A 79 -3.61 -0.51 3.83
C TYR A 79 -3.20 -1.89 4.38
N GLN A 80 -3.53 -2.98 3.69
CA GLN A 80 -3.17 -4.34 4.11
C GLN A 80 -1.94 -4.86 3.38
N THR A 81 -1.71 -4.41 2.15
CA THR A 81 -0.47 -4.66 1.41
C THR A 81 0.51 -3.52 1.65
N GLU A 82 1.80 -3.86 1.75
CA GLU A 82 2.87 -2.89 1.92
C GLU A 82 4.11 -3.31 1.14
N ARG A 83 4.91 -2.32 0.74
CA ARG A 83 6.31 -2.54 0.37
C ARG A 83 7.21 -1.96 1.44
N TYR A 84 8.13 -2.76 1.94
CA TYR A 84 9.20 -2.31 2.82
C TYR A 84 10.57 -2.63 2.21
N HIS A 85 11.62 -1.96 2.68
CA HIS A 85 12.98 -2.26 2.26
C HIS A 85 13.95 -2.10 3.43
N THR A 86 14.98 -2.94 3.46
CA THR A 86 16.11 -2.84 4.40
C THR A 86 17.04 -1.63 4.19
N ALA A 87 16.82 -0.85 3.13
CA ALA A 87 17.60 0.32 2.74
C ALA A 87 16.65 1.42 2.24
N THR A 88 17.19 2.60 1.94
CA THR A 88 16.42 3.67 1.29
C THR A 88 15.93 3.22 -0.08
N PHE A 89 14.65 3.46 -0.36
CA PHE A 89 14.03 3.15 -1.65
C PHE A 89 13.00 4.23 -2.00
N GLY A 90 12.56 4.29 -3.26
CA GLY A 90 11.61 5.31 -3.68
C GLY A 90 10.91 5.01 -4.99
N TYR A 91 9.96 5.88 -5.33
CA TYR A 91 9.17 5.83 -6.57
C TYR A 91 9.42 7.07 -7.41
N ASP A 92 9.62 6.85 -8.70
CA ASP A 92 9.70 7.92 -9.69
C ASP A 92 8.31 8.20 -10.28
N ILE A 93 7.78 9.38 -10.00
CA ILE A 93 6.44 9.81 -10.40
C ILE A 93 6.58 10.83 -11.54
N PRO A 94 6.01 10.59 -12.72
CA PRO A 94 6.05 11.54 -13.82
C PRO A 94 5.13 12.74 -13.55
N VAL A 95 5.70 13.96 -13.58
CA VAL A 95 4.98 15.22 -13.38
C VAL A 95 5.42 16.21 -14.46
N ASN A 96 4.80 16.14 -15.64
CA ASN A 96 5.25 16.86 -16.83
C ASN A 96 4.55 18.21 -17.08
N LYS A 97 3.65 18.63 -16.20
CA LYS A 97 2.86 19.85 -16.38
C LYS A 97 3.07 20.77 -15.18
N ASP A 98 3.06 22.07 -15.43
CA ASP A 98 3.01 23.06 -14.37
C ASP A 98 1.63 23.03 -13.69
N GLY A 99 1.60 23.25 -12.38
CA GLY A 99 0.38 23.27 -11.59
C GLY A 99 0.62 22.99 -10.12
N ASN A 100 -0.48 23.07 -9.37
CA ASN A 100 -0.52 22.60 -7.98
C ASN A 100 -0.77 21.10 -7.99
N TYR A 101 -0.13 20.41 -7.06
CA TYR A 101 -0.24 18.98 -6.88
C TYR A 101 -0.35 18.66 -5.39
N VAL A 102 -0.98 17.53 -5.09
CA VAL A 102 -0.94 16.96 -3.75
C VAL A 102 -0.52 15.50 -3.86
N LEU A 103 0.59 15.18 -3.21
CA LEU A 103 1.04 13.81 -3.00
C LEU A 103 0.37 13.26 -1.75
N VAL A 104 -0.29 12.13 -1.86
CA VAL A 104 -0.89 11.45 -0.71
C VAL A 104 -0.23 10.09 -0.53
N LEU A 105 0.27 9.89 0.68
CA LEU A 105 0.95 8.67 1.11
C LEU A 105 0.06 7.96 2.12
N LYS A 106 -0.29 6.72 1.84
CA LYS A 106 -1.14 5.88 2.70
C LYS A 106 -0.27 4.89 3.47
N PHE A 107 -0.49 4.85 4.78
CA PHE A 107 0.27 4.04 5.72
C PHE A 107 -0.64 3.27 6.68
N SER A 108 -0.17 2.12 7.14
CA SER A 108 -0.68 1.41 8.29
C SER A 108 0.47 0.71 9.03
N GLU A 109 0.41 0.69 10.37
CA GLU A 109 1.27 -0.21 11.13
C GLU A 109 0.51 -1.49 11.46
N VAL A 110 1.05 -2.63 11.05
CA VAL A 110 0.41 -3.95 11.21
C VAL A 110 1.32 -4.94 11.92
N TYR A 111 2.62 -4.64 11.99
CA TYR A 111 3.63 -5.52 12.55
C TYR A 111 3.96 -5.16 14.00
N PHE A 112 4.28 -3.89 14.28
CA PHE A 112 4.61 -3.44 15.64
C PHE A 112 3.37 -3.04 16.43
N ASP A 113 3.46 -3.26 17.75
CA ASP A 113 2.46 -3.05 18.77
C ASP A 113 2.89 -1.98 19.81
N SER A 114 3.93 -1.21 19.49
CA SER A 114 4.50 -0.21 20.39
C SER A 114 5.10 0.95 19.62
N PRO A 115 5.07 2.17 20.20
CA PRO A 115 5.66 3.34 19.58
C PRO A 115 7.18 3.22 19.58
N GLY A 116 7.80 3.91 18.65
CA GLY A 116 9.24 4.04 18.51
C GLY A 116 9.94 2.83 17.91
N ARG A 117 9.22 1.83 17.43
CA ARG A 117 9.81 0.62 16.82
C ARG A 117 10.22 0.86 15.37
N LYS A 118 9.37 1.52 14.60
CA LYS A 118 9.58 1.83 13.19
C LYS A 118 9.46 3.34 13.00
N VAL A 119 10.60 3.96 12.73
CA VAL A 119 10.66 5.40 12.44
C VAL A 119 11.54 5.63 11.25
N PHE A 120 11.02 6.37 10.28
CA PHE A 120 11.69 6.69 9.03
C PHE A 120 11.28 8.07 8.54
N ASP A 121 12.08 8.62 7.62
CA ASP A 121 11.80 9.91 7.00
C ASP A 121 11.31 9.70 5.56
N VAL A 122 10.61 10.69 5.02
CA VAL A 122 10.22 10.74 3.62
C VAL A 122 10.75 12.03 3.02
N THR A 123 11.41 11.91 1.88
CA THR A 123 11.94 13.04 1.13
C THR A 123 11.38 13.10 -0.29
N LEU A 124 11.32 14.31 -0.84
CA LEU A 124 11.10 14.55 -2.26
C LEU A 124 12.41 14.99 -2.92
N ASN A 125 12.76 14.31 -4.02
CA ASN A 125 13.99 14.51 -4.79
C ASN A 125 15.28 14.45 -3.95
N GLY A 126 15.25 13.75 -2.81
CA GLY A 126 16.37 13.68 -1.86
C GLY A 126 16.75 15.00 -1.18
N GLN A 127 16.06 16.10 -1.49
CA GLN A 127 16.40 17.45 -1.03
C GLN A 127 15.38 18.00 -0.03
N HIS A 128 14.09 17.71 -0.23
CA HIS A 128 13.02 18.23 0.62
C HIS A 128 12.58 17.15 1.59
N ALA A 129 12.85 17.32 2.88
CA ALA A 129 12.31 16.44 3.92
C ALA A 129 10.85 16.80 4.17
N VAL A 130 9.93 16.02 3.60
CA VAL A 130 8.48 16.29 3.67
C VAL A 130 7.84 15.69 4.91
N ILE A 131 8.39 14.57 5.40
CA ILE A 131 8.00 13.96 6.66
C ILE A 131 9.27 13.54 7.38
N THR A 132 9.43 13.96 8.63
CA THR A 132 10.57 13.59 9.48
C THR A 132 10.08 12.84 10.71
N GLY A 133 10.78 11.77 11.07
CA GLY A 133 10.50 10.94 12.24
C GLY A 133 9.13 10.28 12.19
N LEU A 134 8.65 9.81 11.03
CA LEU A 134 7.34 9.19 10.90
C LEU A 134 7.28 7.88 11.70
N ASP A 135 6.44 7.87 12.73
CA ASP A 135 6.09 6.72 13.53
C ASP A 135 4.60 6.45 13.40
N ILE A 136 4.24 5.51 12.52
CA ILE A 136 2.83 5.24 12.19
C ILE A 136 2.09 4.72 13.42
N TYR A 137 2.71 3.85 14.23
CA TYR A 137 2.10 3.33 15.46
C TYR A 137 1.83 4.47 16.44
N ASN A 138 2.80 5.36 16.66
CA ASN A 138 2.62 6.47 17.58
C ASN A 138 1.55 7.47 17.11
N ARG A 139 1.23 7.52 15.81
CA ARG A 139 0.20 8.39 15.25
C ARG A 139 -1.21 7.80 15.37
N VAL A 140 -1.38 6.52 15.05
CA VAL A 140 -2.72 5.93 14.89
C VAL A 140 -2.90 4.57 15.56
N GLY A 141 -1.85 4.00 16.16
CA GLY A 141 -1.85 2.64 16.68
C GLY A 141 -1.70 1.56 15.60
N ARG A 142 -1.99 0.31 15.98
CA ARG A 142 -1.87 -0.85 15.11
C ARG A 142 -3.19 -1.15 14.38
N GLY A 143 -3.11 -1.45 13.08
CA GLY A 143 -4.25 -1.81 12.26
C GLY A 143 -5.15 -0.62 11.91
N VAL A 144 -4.63 0.60 11.97
CA VAL A 144 -5.39 1.83 11.70
C VAL A 144 -4.80 2.53 10.48
N ALA A 145 -5.65 3.02 9.58
CA ALA A 145 -5.22 3.78 8.41
C ALA A 145 -4.66 5.15 8.81
N HIS A 146 -3.59 5.57 8.15
CA HIS A 146 -2.98 6.89 8.29
C HIS A 146 -2.63 7.45 6.91
N ASP A 147 -2.99 8.71 6.66
CA ASP A 147 -2.74 9.39 5.39
C ASP A 147 -1.91 10.64 5.65
N GLU A 148 -0.85 10.82 4.88
CA GLU A 148 -0.04 12.04 4.85
C GLU A 148 -0.27 12.75 3.51
N ARG A 149 -0.63 14.03 3.57
CA ARG A 149 -0.94 14.86 2.40
C ARG A 149 0.14 15.94 2.27
N ILE A 150 0.84 15.94 1.14
CA ILE A 150 1.98 16.81 0.89
C ILE A 150 1.66 17.66 -0.35
N PRO A 151 1.21 18.93 -0.17
CA PRO A 151 1.04 19.84 -1.28
C PRO A 151 2.40 20.30 -1.83
N PHE A 152 2.52 20.36 -3.15
CA PHE A 152 3.67 20.92 -3.84
C PHE A 152 3.27 21.60 -5.14
N VAL A 153 4.11 22.50 -5.66
CA VAL A 153 3.84 23.26 -6.87
C VAL A 153 4.97 23.05 -7.87
N ILE A 154 4.61 22.78 -9.13
CA ILE A 154 5.54 22.79 -10.25
C ILE A 154 5.29 24.05 -11.08
N LYS A 155 6.32 24.88 -11.26
CA LYS A 155 6.23 26.09 -12.08
C LYS A 155 7.56 26.36 -12.76
N GLY A 156 7.59 26.32 -14.09
CA GLY A 156 8.77 26.67 -14.89
C GLY A 156 10.01 25.83 -14.54
N ASN A 157 9.87 24.50 -14.55
CA ASN A 157 10.92 23.53 -14.19
C ASN A 157 11.49 23.70 -12.78
N LYS A 158 10.71 24.29 -11.87
CA LYS A 158 11.01 24.37 -10.44
C LYS A 158 9.93 23.64 -9.65
N LEU A 159 10.36 22.91 -8.63
CA LEU A 159 9.54 22.27 -7.62
C LEU A 159 9.58 23.14 -6.35
N PHE A 160 8.40 23.51 -5.87
CA PHE A 160 8.21 24.23 -4.61
C PHE A 160 7.50 23.33 -3.62
N VAL A 161 8.08 23.15 -2.44
CA VAL A 161 7.52 22.38 -1.32
C VAL A 161 7.53 23.28 -0.09
N GLY A 162 6.37 23.78 0.33
CA GLY A 162 6.30 24.83 1.34
C GLY A 162 7.06 26.08 0.90
N ASN A 163 8.14 26.42 1.61
CA ASN A 163 9.01 27.55 1.29
C ASN A 163 10.29 27.16 0.53
N ASP A 164 10.55 25.86 0.38
CA ASP A 164 11.77 25.35 -0.24
C ASP A 164 11.59 25.20 -1.76
N GLU A 165 12.66 25.48 -2.51
CA GLU A 165 12.68 25.43 -3.97
C GLU A 165 13.79 24.49 -4.46
N SER A 166 13.50 23.71 -5.51
CA SER A 166 14.51 22.91 -6.22
C SER A 166 14.24 22.86 -7.72
N THR A 167 15.20 22.34 -8.48
CA THR A 167 15.02 22.09 -9.92
C THR A 167 14.15 20.85 -10.13
N HIS A 168 13.28 20.92 -11.14
CA HIS A 168 12.39 19.84 -11.56
C HIS A 168 12.69 19.44 -13.02
N ASP A 169 12.81 18.14 -13.28
CA ASP A 169 13.20 17.56 -14.57
C ASP A 169 12.07 16.75 -15.24
N GLY A 170 10.83 16.96 -14.81
CA GLY A 170 9.65 16.23 -15.31
C GLY A 170 9.29 15.00 -14.48
N LYS A 171 10.10 14.63 -13.48
CA LYS A 171 9.76 13.58 -12.51
C LYS A 171 10.02 14.07 -11.09
N ILE A 172 9.23 13.56 -10.16
CA ILE A 172 9.53 13.67 -8.74
C ILE A 172 9.88 12.29 -8.22
N LYS A 173 10.90 12.22 -7.38
CA LYS A 173 11.30 11.00 -6.67
C LYS A 173 10.83 11.09 -5.24
N VAL A 174 9.93 10.21 -4.84
CA VAL A 174 9.52 10.06 -3.43
C VAL A 174 10.39 9.00 -2.81
N GLU A 175 11.21 9.35 -1.82
CA GLU A 175 12.15 8.43 -1.18
C GLU A 175 11.80 8.21 0.29
N PHE A 176 11.79 6.95 0.70
CA PHE A 176 11.62 6.54 2.09
C PHE A 176 12.99 6.20 2.66
N ILE A 177 13.46 7.04 3.56
CA ILE A 177 14.83 7.01 4.06
C ILE A 177 14.94 5.98 5.19
N LYS A 178 15.93 5.08 5.08
CA LYS A 178 16.24 4.15 6.17
C LYS A 178 16.87 4.89 7.34
N GLY A 179 16.12 5.04 8.43
CA GLY A 179 16.63 5.51 9.72
C GLY A 179 17.39 4.42 10.50
N TYR A 180 17.80 4.73 11.74
CA TYR A 180 18.51 3.78 12.62
C TYR A 180 17.63 2.64 13.17
N ARG A 181 16.31 2.83 13.21
CA ARG A 181 15.34 1.86 13.76
C ARG A 181 15.01 0.76 12.74
N ASP A 182 13.74 0.44 12.53
CA ASP A 182 13.34 -0.56 11.54
C ASP A 182 13.25 -0.01 10.10
N ASN A 183 12.81 -0.85 9.17
CA ASN A 183 12.74 -0.61 7.74
C ASN A 183 11.61 0.37 7.36
N PRO A 184 11.87 1.34 6.44
CA PRO A 184 10.82 2.16 5.84
C PRO A 184 9.82 1.28 5.10
N LYS A 185 8.56 1.74 5.09
CA LYS A 185 7.46 1.09 4.38
C LYS A 185 6.55 2.10 3.72
N ILE A 186 5.69 1.64 2.83
CA ILE A 186 4.53 2.37 2.30
C ILE A 186 3.46 1.38 1.86
N ASN A 187 2.18 1.73 2.01
CA ASN A 187 1.06 0.89 1.58
C ASN A 187 0.50 1.31 0.23
N ALA A 188 0.25 2.61 0.01
CA ALA A 188 -0.17 3.11 -1.29
C ALA A 188 0.26 4.57 -1.49
N ILE A 189 0.38 4.97 -2.75
CA ILE A 189 0.74 6.34 -3.15
C ILE A 189 -0.23 6.78 -4.22
N TYR A 190 -0.73 8.00 -4.12
CA TYR A 190 -1.34 8.66 -5.27
C TYR A 190 -0.99 10.15 -5.32
N VAL A 191 -1.06 10.72 -6.52
CA VAL A 191 -0.83 12.14 -6.76
C VAL A 191 -1.98 12.66 -7.60
N ILE A 192 -2.54 13.78 -7.16
CA ILE A 192 -3.51 14.54 -7.94
C ILE A 192 -2.88 15.85 -8.41
N ARG A 193 -3.31 16.31 -9.58
CA ARG A 193 -3.13 17.69 -10.01
C ARG A 193 -4.32 18.50 -9.53
N GLY A 194 -4.08 19.37 -8.56
CA GLY A 194 -5.11 20.12 -7.87
C GLY A 194 -4.62 20.64 -6.53
N THR A 195 -5.56 20.96 -5.66
CA THR A 195 -5.35 21.41 -4.29
C THR A 195 -5.96 20.41 -3.32
N GLU A 196 -5.74 20.59 -2.02
CA GLU A 196 -6.30 19.68 -1.00
C GLU A 196 -7.82 19.61 -1.01
N LYS A 197 -8.50 20.63 -1.53
CA LYS A 197 -9.96 20.64 -1.69
C LYS A 197 -10.48 19.66 -2.73
N ASP A 198 -9.60 19.25 -3.65
CA ASP A 198 -9.92 18.34 -4.74
C ASP A 198 -9.61 16.87 -4.35
N LEU A 199 -9.14 16.64 -3.12
CA LEU A 199 -8.92 15.30 -2.56
C LEU A 199 -10.23 14.71 -2.01
N PRO A 200 -10.29 13.37 -1.89
CA PRO A 200 -11.28 12.73 -1.05
C PRO A 200 -11.29 13.30 0.38
N PRO A 201 -12.40 13.16 1.12
CA PRO A 201 -12.48 13.56 2.53
C PRO A 201 -11.33 12.97 3.36
N ASP A 202 -10.94 13.69 4.41
CA ASP A 202 -9.99 13.15 5.39
C ASP A 202 -10.53 11.87 6.04
N LEU A 203 -9.61 11.01 6.48
CA LEU A 203 -9.97 9.84 7.27
C LEU A 203 -10.72 10.29 8.53
N PRO A 204 -11.77 9.55 8.95
CA PRO A 204 -12.52 9.88 10.16
C PRO A 204 -11.57 9.97 11.37
N PRO A 205 -11.93 10.74 12.41
CA PRO A 205 -11.12 10.84 13.62
C PRO A 205 -10.91 9.46 14.25
N ILE A 206 -9.83 9.33 15.02
CA ILE A 206 -9.59 8.12 15.79
C ILE A 206 -10.62 8.12 16.91
N GLU A 207 -11.39 7.04 17.03
CA GLU A 207 -12.23 6.82 18.21
C GLU A 207 -11.27 6.57 19.39
N GLU A 208 -11.07 7.59 20.22
CA GLU A 208 -10.44 7.40 21.52
C GLU A 208 -11.37 6.49 22.32
N ALA A 209 -10.89 5.30 22.68
CA ALA A 209 -11.63 4.47 23.61
C ALA A 209 -11.75 5.27 24.91
N GLU A 210 -12.98 5.68 25.25
CA GLU A 210 -13.27 6.22 26.58
C GLU A 210 -12.76 5.18 27.57
N GLU A 211 -11.75 5.53 28.36
CA GLU A 211 -11.27 4.71 29.46
C GLU A 211 -12.45 4.56 30.43
N GLU A 212 -13.24 3.49 30.28
CA GLU A 212 -14.19 3.08 31.30
C GLU A 212 -13.39 2.88 32.58
N GLN A 213 -13.62 3.79 33.53
CA GLN A 213 -13.01 3.80 34.84
C GLN A 213 -13.14 2.41 35.44
N GLU A 214 -12.00 1.72 35.62
CA GLU A 214 -11.90 0.58 36.53
C GLU A 214 -12.19 1.13 37.94
N GLU A 215 -13.47 1.31 38.29
CA GLU A 215 -13.87 1.45 39.68
C GLU A 215 -13.49 0.16 40.39
N GLU A 216 -12.51 0.30 41.27
CA GLU A 216 -12.02 -0.70 42.21
C GLU A 216 -13.18 -1.45 42.85
N LEU A 217 -13.34 -2.72 42.50
CA LEU A 217 -14.15 -3.64 43.30
C LEU A 217 -13.30 -4.03 44.52
N GLU A 218 -13.18 -3.12 45.49
CA GLU A 218 -12.72 -3.46 46.84
C GLU A 218 -13.70 -4.50 47.42
N THR A 219 -13.34 -5.77 47.34
CA THR A 219 -13.99 -6.81 48.13
C THR A 219 -13.61 -6.61 49.59
N ASP A 220 -14.50 -5.97 50.34
CA ASP A 220 -14.52 -5.98 51.80
C ASP A 220 -14.46 -7.42 52.33
N VAL A 221 -13.30 -7.84 52.83
CA VAL A 221 -13.18 -9.01 53.70
C VAL A 221 -13.12 -8.50 55.14
N PRO A 222 -14.12 -8.77 55.99
CA PRO A 222 -14.05 -8.39 57.40
C PRO A 222 -12.95 -9.19 58.10
N MET A 223 -11.91 -8.51 58.55
CA MET A 223 -10.96 -9.07 59.53
C MET A 223 -11.66 -9.20 60.88
N GLU A 224 -12.06 -10.42 61.24
CA GLU A 224 -12.47 -10.73 62.61
C GLU A 224 -11.20 -11.03 63.44
N ALA A 225 -10.91 -10.15 64.41
CA ALA A 225 -9.75 -10.27 65.29
C ALA A 225 -9.99 -11.34 66.37
N PRO A 226 -9.01 -12.21 66.69
CA PRO A 226 -9.12 -13.13 67.82
C PRO A 226 -9.02 -12.36 69.14
N GLN A 227 -10.04 -12.53 69.99
CA GLN A 227 -10.05 -12.07 71.37
C GLN A 227 -9.38 -13.14 72.25
N ASP A 228 -8.08 -13.03 72.52
CA ASP A 228 -7.51 -13.50 73.80
C ASP A 228 -6.02 -13.09 73.97
N PRO A 229 -5.63 -12.37 75.05
CA PRO A 229 -4.27 -11.88 75.25
C PRO A 229 -3.42 -12.79 76.15
N ALA A 230 -3.34 -14.10 75.86
CA ALA A 230 -2.57 -15.04 76.67
C ALA A 230 -1.94 -16.19 75.88
N ALA A 231 -1.13 -15.89 74.86
CA ALA A 231 -0.19 -16.87 74.28
C ALA A 231 0.92 -16.19 73.47
N ALA A 232 1.53 -15.14 74.02
CA ALA A 232 2.78 -14.60 73.51
C ALA A 232 3.90 -15.02 74.48
N GLU A 233 4.50 -16.17 74.21
CA GLU A 233 5.86 -16.64 74.60
C GLU A 233 5.87 -18.16 74.83
N GLU A 234 5.97 -18.93 73.76
CA GLU A 234 6.88 -20.09 73.64
C GLU A 234 7.19 -20.24 72.14
N ALA A 235 8.32 -19.72 71.69
CA ALA A 235 9.53 -20.51 71.48
C ALA A 235 9.47 -21.39 70.21
N PHE A 236 9.99 -20.80 69.13
CA PHE A 236 11.13 -21.33 68.38
C PHE A 236 11.03 -22.78 67.87
N GLY A 237 10.76 -22.93 66.58
CA GLY A 237 11.26 -24.07 65.81
C GLY A 237 10.34 -24.54 64.69
N THR A 238 10.63 -24.13 63.45
CA THR A 238 10.79 -25.02 62.27
C THR A 238 11.07 -24.19 61.02
N PRO A 239 11.91 -24.64 60.07
CA PRO A 239 12.42 -23.79 58.98
C PRO A 239 11.42 -23.67 57.83
N LEU A 240 11.48 -22.52 57.14
CA LEU A 240 10.83 -22.23 55.86
C LEU A 240 11.24 -23.26 54.79
N PRO A 241 10.33 -23.68 53.88
CA PRO A 241 10.69 -24.54 52.76
C PRO A 241 11.46 -23.75 51.70
N GLU A 242 12.62 -24.29 51.28
CA GLU A 242 13.44 -23.76 50.18
C GLU A 242 12.72 -23.81 48.82
N PRO A 243 13.07 -22.92 47.87
CA PRO A 243 12.49 -22.88 46.54
C PRO A 243 12.91 -24.08 45.69
N LEU A 244 11.93 -24.63 44.96
CA LEU A 244 12.11 -25.78 44.08
C LEU A 244 13.18 -25.49 43.01
N HIS A 245 14.32 -26.16 43.16
CA HIS A 245 15.33 -26.30 42.11
C HIS A 245 14.70 -26.88 40.84
N GLU A 246 14.90 -26.18 39.73
CA GLU A 246 14.65 -26.66 38.38
C GLU A 246 15.29 -28.03 38.18
N ARG A 247 14.46 -29.08 38.02
CA ARG A 247 14.93 -30.30 37.38
C ARG A 247 15.18 -29.97 35.92
N ARG A 248 16.43 -29.73 35.58
CA ARG A 248 16.95 -29.88 34.20
C ARG A 248 16.54 -31.26 33.69
N GLN A 249 15.50 -31.31 32.87
CA GLN A 249 15.29 -32.44 31.97
C GLN A 249 16.38 -32.37 30.90
N GLN A 250 17.33 -33.28 31.04
CA GLN A 250 18.36 -33.58 30.06
C GLN A 250 17.68 -34.02 28.76
N CYS A 251 17.73 -33.19 27.71
CA CYS A 251 17.48 -33.66 26.35
C CYS A 251 18.51 -34.74 25.99
N PRO A 252 18.13 -35.88 25.39
CA PRO A 252 19.09 -36.84 24.91
C PRO A 252 19.91 -36.22 23.77
N ALA A 253 21.23 -36.15 23.99
CA ALA A 253 22.18 -35.74 22.97
C ALA A 253 22.16 -36.76 21.83
N ALA A 254 21.59 -36.38 20.68
CA ALA A 254 21.75 -37.10 19.44
C ALA A 254 23.23 -37.03 19.03
N HIS A 255 23.89 -38.19 19.03
CA HIS A 255 25.26 -38.39 18.62
C HIS A 255 25.37 -38.26 17.09
N LEU A 256 25.42 -37.04 16.57
CA LEU A 256 25.80 -36.80 15.17
C LEU A 256 27.31 -36.58 15.10
N ARG A 257 28.05 -37.65 14.77
CA ARG A 257 29.43 -37.55 14.30
C ARG A 257 29.44 -36.88 12.93
N GLY A 258 29.52 -35.56 12.89
CA GLY A 258 29.88 -34.79 11.70
C GLY A 258 31.39 -34.58 11.66
N HIS A 259 32.10 -35.44 10.92
CA HIS A 259 33.51 -35.17 10.58
C HIS A 259 33.56 -34.00 9.59
N TRP A 260 34.09 -32.85 10.04
CA TRP A 260 34.54 -31.80 9.12
C TRP A 260 35.90 -32.21 8.53
N ARG A 261 35.88 -32.82 7.34
CA ARG A 261 37.06 -32.87 6.47
C ARG A 261 36.96 -31.75 5.44
N LEU A 262 37.85 -30.78 5.56
CA LEU A 262 38.24 -29.90 4.46
C LEU A 262 38.90 -30.75 3.38
N HIS A 263 38.31 -30.77 2.18
CA HIS A 263 38.98 -31.21 0.97
C HIS A 263 38.88 -30.12 -0.12
N PRO A 264 39.97 -29.87 -0.87
CA PRO A 264 40.08 -28.80 -1.86
C PRO A 264 39.25 -29.08 -3.13
N PRO A 265 38.99 -28.06 -3.98
CA PRO A 265 38.19 -28.24 -5.19
C PRO A 265 38.92 -29.12 -6.20
N ALA A 266 38.27 -30.24 -6.56
CA ALA A 266 38.70 -31.09 -7.66
C ALA A 266 38.27 -30.44 -8.98
N LEU A 267 39.27 -30.15 -9.81
CA LEU A 267 39.15 -29.92 -11.24
C LEU A 267 38.71 -31.19 -11.98
N LEU A 268 38.08 -30.99 -13.15
CA LEU A 268 37.93 -31.84 -14.35
C LEU A 268 36.44 -32.10 -14.74
N PRO A 269 36.12 -32.34 -16.03
CA PRO A 269 36.64 -31.73 -17.25
C PRO A 269 35.51 -31.19 -18.16
N LEU A 270 35.90 -30.36 -19.13
CA LEU A 270 35.08 -29.96 -20.28
C LEU A 270 34.48 -31.17 -21.00
N GLN A 271 33.15 -31.21 -21.11
CA GLN A 271 32.47 -31.96 -22.16
C GLN A 271 31.81 -30.97 -23.12
N THR A 272 32.29 -31.06 -24.36
CA THR A 272 31.85 -30.34 -25.54
C THR A 272 30.45 -30.79 -25.93
N LEU A 273 29.49 -29.87 -25.90
CA LEU A 273 28.23 -30.00 -26.62
C LEU A 273 28.29 -29.10 -27.85
N ASN A 274 28.54 -29.74 -28.99
CA ASN A 274 28.32 -29.19 -30.32
C ASN A 274 26.84 -28.80 -30.46
N CYS A 275 26.55 -27.51 -30.46
CA CYS A 275 25.35 -26.97 -31.09
C CYS A 275 25.78 -26.18 -32.32
N THR A 276 25.47 -26.74 -33.47
CA THR A 276 25.70 -26.22 -34.81
C THR A 276 24.90 -24.93 -35.03
N LEU A 277 25.63 -23.83 -35.18
CA LEU A 277 25.17 -22.62 -35.87
C LEU A 277 24.85 -22.98 -37.33
N ARG A 278 23.58 -22.89 -37.73
CA ARG A 278 23.23 -22.70 -39.14
C ARG A 278 23.14 -21.21 -39.40
N ASN A 279 24.21 -20.68 -39.99
CA ASN A 279 24.18 -19.47 -40.79
C ASN A 279 23.42 -19.78 -42.08
N PHE A 280 22.40 -18.99 -42.39
CA PHE A 280 21.89 -18.81 -43.74
C PHE A 280 22.38 -17.44 -44.22
N THR A 281 23.43 -17.46 -45.04
CA THR A 281 23.75 -16.42 -46.01
C THR A 281 23.53 -17.02 -47.37
N ASP A 282 22.56 -16.51 -48.14
CA ASP A 282 22.77 -16.16 -49.54
C ASP A 282 21.58 -15.34 -50.08
N CYS A 283 21.94 -14.16 -50.59
CA CYS A 283 21.19 -13.20 -51.44
C CYS A 283 21.31 -13.69 -52.93
N PRO A 284 20.79 -13.07 -54.03
CA PRO A 284 20.36 -11.66 -54.18
C PRO A 284 19.24 -11.33 -55.22
N GLN A 285 19.00 -10.01 -55.40
CA GLN A 285 18.44 -9.28 -56.58
C GLN A 285 16.91 -9.37 -56.83
N SER A 286 16.13 -8.32 -57.13
CA SER A 286 16.39 -7.02 -57.79
C SER A 286 15.17 -6.07 -57.70
N ALA A 287 15.43 -4.77 -57.94
CA ALA A 287 14.53 -3.70 -58.44
C ALA A 287 13.31 -3.28 -57.55
N GLY A 288 12.93 -2.02 -57.41
CA GLY A 288 13.31 -0.75 -58.02
C GLY A 288 12.51 0.37 -57.34
N ALA A 289 13.02 1.59 -57.44
CA ALA A 289 12.50 2.79 -56.81
C ALA A 289 11.15 3.26 -57.38
N ALA A 290 10.32 3.90 -56.54
CA ALA A 290 9.52 5.08 -56.92
C ALA A 290 8.96 5.79 -55.68
N SER A 291 9.31 7.06 -55.54
CA SER A 291 8.72 8.10 -54.70
C SER A 291 7.32 8.50 -55.20
N MET A 292 6.40 8.90 -54.31
CA MET A 292 5.72 10.21 -54.34
C MET A 292 4.58 10.35 -53.33
N ASP A 293 4.69 11.45 -52.60
CA ASP A 293 3.76 12.34 -51.88
C ASP A 293 2.22 12.22 -51.91
N CYS A 294 1.66 12.91 -50.91
CA CYS A 294 0.29 13.40 -50.68
C CYS A 294 -0.62 12.42 -49.92
N GLY A 295 -1.38 12.81 -48.91
CA GLY A 295 -1.78 14.10 -48.37
C GLY A 295 -3.01 13.87 -47.47
N ILE A 296 -3.15 14.71 -46.46
CA ILE A 296 -4.19 14.81 -45.42
C ILE A 296 -5.63 14.57 -45.93
N ASP A 297 -6.48 13.85 -45.18
CA ASP A 297 -7.77 14.44 -44.74
C ASP A 297 -8.48 13.73 -43.56
N LEU A 298 -9.14 14.57 -42.77
CA LEU A 298 -9.90 14.30 -41.56
C LEU A 298 -11.33 13.80 -41.85
N ALA A 299 -11.95 13.32 -40.76
CA ALA A 299 -13.38 13.08 -40.54
C ALA A 299 -13.92 11.72 -40.97
N TRP A 300 -14.38 10.93 -40.00
CA TRP A 300 -15.82 10.72 -39.76
C TRP A 300 -16.04 10.16 -38.35
N LEU A 301 -16.89 10.86 -37.61
CA LEU A 301 -17.38 10.58 -36.28
C LEU A 301 -18.87 10.27 -36.47
N VAL A 302 -19.33 9.05 -36.19
CA VAL A 302 -20.77 8.73 -36.09
C VAL A 302 -21.02 7.82 -34.91
N LEU A 303 -21.85 8.33 -34.00
CA LEU A 303 -22.42 7.69 -32.81
C LEU A 303 -23.19 6.40 -33.15
N CYS A 304 -22.92 5.35 -32.38
CA CYS A 304 -23.81 4.21 -32.19
C CYS A 304 -24.89 4.57 -31.15
N LEU A 305 -26.16 4.63 -31.59
CA LEU A 305 -27.33 4.51 -30.71
C LEU A 305 -28.06 3.24 -31.13
N LEU A 306 -27.88 2.15 -30.38
CA LEU A 306 -28.67 0.93 -30.51
C LEU A 306 -29.62 0.84 -29.32
N SER A 307 -30.87 1.21 -29.56
CA SER A 307 -32.01 0.72 -28.77
C SER A 307 -32.54 -0.54 -29.43
N LEU A 308 -32.43 -1.69 -28.78
CA LEU A 308 -33.18 -2.88 -29.18
C LEU A 308 -33.77 -3.53 -27.93
N THR A 309 -35.08 -3.32 -27.76
CA THR A 309 -35.96 -4.19 -27.03
C THR A 309 -36.42 -5.31 -27.97
N GLY A 310 -36.37 -6.56 -27.50
CA GLY A 310 -37.16 -7.65 -28.07
C GLY A 310 -36.39 -8.83 -28.67
N PRO A 311 -37.01 -10.03 -28.66
CA PRO A 311 -36.33 -11.26 -28.27
C PRO A 311 -36.31 -12.32 -29.38
N SER A 312 -35.34 -13.23 -29.35
CA SER A 312 -35.50 -14.69 -29.57
C SER A 312 -34.19 -15.31 -30.05
N TRP A 313 -34.07 -16.59 -29.75
CA TRP A 313 -32.84 -17.37 -29.72
C TRP A 313 -32.57 -18.04 -31.06
N THR A 314 -31.33 -17.98 -31.54
CA THR A 314 -30.76 -19.04 -32.38
C THR A 314 -29.27 -19.20 -32.10
N TRP A 315 -28.91 -20.39 -31.62
CA TRP A 315 -27.55 -20.90 -31.50
C TRP A 315 -27.05 -21.29 -32.90
N LEU A 316 -25.90 -20.77 -33.36
CA LEU A 316 -25.19 -21.33 -34.51
C LEU A 316 -23.68 -21.38 -34.26
N GLY A 317 -23.27 -22.58 -33.82
CA GLY A 317 -22.08 -23.35 -34.23
C GLY A 317 -20.87 -22.67 -34.87
N PHE A 318 -19.72 -22.96 -34.25
CA PHE A 318 -18.38 -22.98 -34.83
C PHE A 318 -18.31 -23.72 -36.16
N ILE A 319 -17.73 -23.10 -37.19
CA ILE A 319 -17.07 -23.78 -38.30
C ILE A 319 -15.78 -23.01 -38.69
N ARG A 320 -14.62 -23.62 -38.43
CA ARG A 320 -13.37 -23.38 -39.17
C ARG A 320 -13.43 -24.17 -40.49
N PRO A 321 -12.87 -23.64 -41.58
CA PRO A 321 -11.67 -24.27 -42.15
C PRO A 321 -10.66 -23.20 -42.59
N SER A 322 -9.39 -23.31 -42.21
CA SER A 322 -8.31 -24.12 -42.80
C SER A 322 -7.63 -23.42 -43.98
N CYS A 323 -6.30 -23.33 -43.85
CA CYS A 323 -5.36 -22.59 -44.67
C CYS A 323 -5.40 -22.93 -46.17
N ALA A 324 -5.03 -21.93 -46.96
CA ALA A 324 -4.11 -22.05 -48.08
C ALA A 324 -2.96 -21.05 -47.84
#